data_AF-A0A927AGR2-F1
#
_entry.id   AF-A0A927AGR2-F1
#
_cell.length_a   1.000
_cell.length_b   1.000
_cell.length_c   1.000
_cell.angle_alpha   90.00
_cell.angle_beta   90.00
_cell.angle_gamma   90.00
#
_symmetry.space_group_name_H-M   'P 1'
#
loop_
_entity.id
_entity.type
_entity.pdbx_description
1 polymer ?
#
loop_
_entity_poly.entity_id
_entity_poly.type
_entity_poly.pdbx_seq_one_letter_code
_entity_poly.pdbx_strand_id
1 'polypeptide(L)' 'MTVKAIPSYSIKMFRYRVHCLSRDLWQATDPVCRVNLALQLADAATSLARLEVLEAQKLQQVSSIHPISSSTDP' A
#
# COMPACT_ATOMS: atom_id res chain seq x y z
N MET A 1 -12.41 6.87 24.59
CA MET A 1 -11.83 5.85 23.70
C MET A 1 -11.56 6.51 22.34
N THR A 2 -10.32 6.85 22.04
CA THR A 2 -9.92 7.42 20.75
C THR A 2 -9.70 6.28 19.76
N VAL A 3 -10.75 5.92 19.02
CA VAL A 3 -10.63 5.00 17.87
C VAL A 3 -9.79 5.75 16.84
N LYS A 4 -8.50 5.39 16.71
CA LYS A 4 -7.66 5.84 15.59
C LYS A 4 -8.26 5.24 14.33
N ALA A 5 -9.14 6.00 13.67
CA ALA A 5 -9.61 5.68 12.34
C ALA A 5 -8.38 5.47 11.46
N ILE A 6 -8.23 4.25 10.95
CA ILE A 6 -7.20 3.98 9.93
C ILE A 6 -7.56 4.90 8.76
N PRO A 7 -6.64 5.77 8.28
CA PRO A 7 -6.94 6.64 7.16
C PRO A 7 -7.50 5.79 6.00
N SER A 8 -8.57 6.29 5.37
CA SER A 8 -9.24 5.65 4.24
C SER A 8 -8.31 5.38 3.05
N TYR A 9 -7.07 5.90 3.09
CA TYR A 9 -6.00 5.67 2.12
C TYR A 9 -4.73 5.08 2.74
N SER A 10 -4.84 4.25 3.79
CA SER A 10 -3.67 3.57 4.34
C SER A 10 -3.23 2.38 3.47
N ILE A 11 -1.92 2.17 3.36
CA ILE A 11 -1.32 0.99 2.70
C ILE A 11 -1.91 -0.31 3.24
N LYS A 12 -2.08 -0.41 4.57
CA LYS A 12 -2.64 -1.60 5.23
C LYS A 12 -4.06 -1.91 4.75
N MET A 13 -4.90 -0.90 4.56
CA MET A 13 -6.26 -1.09 4.04
C MET A 13 -6.23 -1.63 2.61
N PHE A 14 -5.40 -1.07 1.74
CA PHE A 14 -5.26 -1.54 0.37
C PHE A 14 -4.70 -2.97 0.29
N ARG A 15 -3.73 -3.34 1.15
CA ARG A 15 -3.25 -4.73 1.27
C ARG A 15 -4.40 -5.69 1.62
N TYR A 16 -5.22 -5.33 2.61
CA TYR A 16 -6.37 -6.14 3.00
C TYR A 16 -7.43 -6.23 1.89
N ARG A 17 -7.72 -5.12 1.22
CA ARG A 17 -8.69 -5.09 0.10
C ARG A 17 -8.26 -5.97 -1.07
N VAL A 18 -6.98 -5.93 -1.46
CA VAL A 18 -6.41 -6.82 -2.49
C VAL A 18 -6.56 -8.28 -2.08
N HIS A 19 -6.28 -8.62 -0.81
CA HIS A 19 -6.44 -9.97 -0.31
C HIS A 19 -7.89 -10.48 -0.42
N CYS A 20 -8.86 -9.70 0.06
CA CYS A 20 -10.28 -10.06 -0.01
C CYS A 20 -10.75 -10.21 -1.46
N LEU A 21 -10.49 -9.22 -2.32
CA LEU A 21 -10.90 -9.26 -3.72
C LEU A 21 -10.28 -10.44 -4.48
N SER A 22 -9.03 -10.79 -4.19
CA SER A 22 -8.37 -11.96 -4.80
C SER A 22 -9.04 -13.26 -4.38
N ARG A 23 -9.38 -13.39 -3.09
CA ARG A 23 -10.08 -14.58 -2.58
C ARG A 23 -11.48 -14.70 -3.18
N ASP A 24 -12.21 -13.59 -3.23
CA ASP A 24 -13.57 -13.57 -3.75
C ASP A 24 -13.58 -13.86 -5.26
N LEU A 25 -12.62 -13.33 -6.02
CA LEU A 25 -12.45 -13.64 -7.45
C LEU A 25 -12.15 -15.13 -7.68
N TRP A 26 -11.30 -15.74 -6.85
CA TRP A 26 -10.99 -17.17 -6.94
C TRP A 26 -12.21 -18.07 -6.71
N GLN A 27 -13.12 -17.65 -5.83
CA GLN A 27 -14.32 -18.41 -5.47
C GLN A 27 -15.51 -18.15 -6.41
N ALA A 28 -15.49 -17.08 -7.20
CA ALA A 28 -16.62 -16.67 -8.01
C ALA A 28 -16.83 -17.55 -9.26
N THR A 29 -18.04 -18.10 -9.38
CA THR A 29 -18.45 -18.98 -10.49
C THR A 29 -19.14 -18.23 -11.64
N ASP A 30 -19.84 -17.13 -11.34
CA ASP A 30 -20.50 -16.30 -12.33
C ASP A 30 -19.49 -15.44 -13.12
N PRO A 31 -19.45 -15.52 -14.47
CA PRO A 31 -18.55 -14.70 -15.28
C PRO A 31 -18.77 -13.19 -15.12
N VAL A 32 -20.01 -12.72 -14.92
CA VAL A 32 -20.28 -11.29 -14.77
C VAL A 32 -19.67 -10.77 -13.45
N CYS A 33 -19.90 -11.51 -12.36
CA CYS A 33 -19.26 -11.24 -11.08
C CYS A 33 -17.73 -11.27 -11.16
N ARG A 34 -17.14 -12.27 -11.84
CA ARG A 34 -15.68 -12.37 -12.01
C ARG A 34 -15.07 -11.15 -12.70
N VAL A 35 -15.69 -10.64 -13.76
CA VAL A 35 -15.19 -9.44 -14.46
C VAL A 35 -15.19 -8.24 -13.51
N ASN A 36 -16.26 -8.03 -12.75
CA ASN A 36 -16.35 -6.92 -11.81
C ASN A 36 -15.33 -7.03 -10.67
N LEU A 37 -15.14 -8.23 -10.12
CA LEU A 37 -14.15 -8.50 -9.07
C LEU A 37 -12.72 -8.31 -9.59
N ALA A 38 -12.43 -8.77 -10.81
CA ALA A 38 -11.12 -8.61 -11.44
C ALA A 38 -10.80 -7.12 -11.68
N LEU A 39 -11.76 -6.34 -12.16
CA LEU A 39 -11.57 -4.89 -12.35
C LEU A 39 -11.29 -4.19 -11.02
N GLN A 40 -12.10 -4.45 -10.00
CA GLN A 40 -11.89 -3.88 -8.66
C GLN A 40 -10.54 -4.30 -8.06
N LEU A 41 -10.13 -5.55 -8.27
CA LEU A 41 -8.84 -6.06 -7.81
C LEU A 41 -7.69 -5.33 -8.50
N ALA A 42 -7.76 -5.11 -9.81
CA ALA A 42 -6.74 -4.40 -10.57
C ALA A 42 -6.58 -2.94 -10.09
N ASP A 43 -7.69 -2.24 -9.86
CA ASP A 43 -7.67 -0.86 -9.35
C ASP A 43 -7.07 -0.78 -7.95
N ALA A 44 -7.46 -1.71 -7.05
CA ALA A 44 -6.94 -1.78 -5.69
C ALA A 44 -5.44 -2.11 -5.68
N ALA A 45 -5.00 -3.06 -6.51
CA ALA A 45 -3.60 -3.46 -6.62
C ALA A 45 -2.73 -2.34 -7.20
N THR A 46 -3.21 -1.64 -8.22
CA THR A 46 -2.50 -0.48 -8.81
C THR A 46 -2.34 0.64 -7.79
N SER A 47 -3.39 0.93 -7.02
CA SER A 47 -3.34 1.92 -5.95
C SER A 47 -2.36 1.52 -4.86
N LEU A 48 -2.40 0.25 -4.44
CA LEU A 48 -1.44 -0.30 -3.47
C LEU A 48 0.00 -0.15 -3.95
N ALA A 49 0.30 -0.54 -5.19
CA ALA A 49 1.63 -0.47 -5.77
C ALA A 49 2.20 0.97 -5.71
N ARG A 50 1.39 1.98 -6.07
CA ARG A 50 1.81 3.39 -5.99
C ARG A 50 2.14 3.80 -4.55
N LEU A 51 1.33 3.39 -3.58
CA LEU A 51 1.56 3.70 -2.17
C LEU A 51 2.82 3.02 -1.63
N GLU A 52 3.07 1.75 -2.00
CA GLU A 52 4.29 1.02 -1.59
C GLU A 52 5.55 1.64 -2.19
N VAL A 53 5.50 2.14 -3.43
CA VAL A 53 6.62 2.88 -4.05
C VAL A 53 6.93 4.14 -3.25
N LEU A 54 5.90 4.93 -2.89
CA LEU A 54 6.09 6.13 -2.08
C LEU A 54 6.67 5.79 -0.70
N GLU A 55 6.23 4.70 -0.08
CA GLU A 55 6.75 4.27 1.21
C GLU A 55 8.20 3.78 1.11
N ALA A 56 8.55 3.01 0.07
CA ALA A 56 9.91 2.57 -0.19
C ALA A 56 10.87 3.75 -0.42
N GLN A 57 10.43 4.77 -1.17
CA GLN A 57 11.21 6.00 -1.41
C GLN A 57 11.48 6.77 -0.11
N LYS A 58 10.50 6.87 0.80
CA LYS A 58 10.72 7.51 2.12
C LYS A 58 11.80 6.79 2.92
N LEU A 59 11.77 5.44 2.95
CA LEU A 59 12.77 4.66 3.68
C LEU A 59 14.17 4.86 3.11
N GLN A 60 14.30 4.93 1.79
CA GLN A 60 15.58 5.21 1.11
C GLN A 60 16.10 6.62 1.44
N GLN A 61 15.24 7.64 1.46
CA GLN A 61 15.64 9.00 1.83
C GLN A 61 16.11 9.11 3.29
N VAL A 62 15.44 8.41 4.22
CA VAL A 62 15.84 8.38 5.64
C VAL A 62 17.20 7.69 5.82
N SER A 63 17.50 6.66 5.03
CA SER A 63 18.81 5.98 5.10
C SER A 63 19.98 6.81 4.56
N SER A 64 19.72 7.83 3.75
CA SER A 64 20.75 8.71 3.15
C SER A 64 21.16 9.88 4.05
N ILE A 65 20.46 10.11 5.17
CA ILE A 65 20.75 11.18 6.13
C ILE A 65 21.46 10.57 7.34
N HIS A 66 22.69 10.07 7.15
CA HIS A 66 23.63 9.90 8.26
C HIS A 66 24.62 11.08 8.20
N PRO A 67 24.62 12.00 9.17
CA PRO A 67 25.45 13.20 9.10
C PRO A 67 26.90 12.82 9.44
N ILE A 68 27.82 13.15 8.54
CA ILE A 68 29.24 13.27 8.86
C ILE A 68 29.35 14.47 9.81
N SER A 69 29.37 14.16 11.11
CA SER A 69 29.95 15.05 12.11
C SER A 69 31.45 14.83 12.07
N SER A 70 32.16 15.70 11.35
CA SER A 70 33.59 15.92 11.58
C SER A 70 33.78 17.40 11.84
N SER A 71 33.54 17.73 13.10
CA SER A 71 34.07 18.88 13.80
C SER A 71 35.58 18.99 13.60
N THR A 72 36.05 20.14 13.12
CA THR A 72 37.25 20.82 13.64
C THR A 72 37.34 22.21 13.02
N ASP A 73 36.97 23.22 13.81
CA ASP A 73 37.57 24.57 13.83
C ASP A 73 38.00 24.79 15.30
N PRO A 74 39.01 25.62 15.62
CA PRO A 74 39.48 26.78 14.84
C PRO A 74 40.97 26.76 14.44
#